data_AF-A0A2M6YIV3-F1
#
_entry.id   AF-A0A2M6YIV3-F1
#
_cell.length_a   1.000
_cell.length_b   1.000
_cell.length_c   1.000
_cell.angle_alpha   90.00
_cell.angle_beta   90.00
_cell.angle_gamma   90.00
#
_symmetry.space_group_name_H-M   'P 1'
#
loop_
_entity.id
_entity.type
_entity.pdbx_description
1 polymer ?
#
loop_
_entity_poly.entity_id
_entity_poly.type
_entity_poly.pdbx_seq_one_letter_code
_entity_poly.pdbx_strand_id
1 'polypeptide(L)' 'MKTEENQQDDLVSLYRSAFKEFGGRALWNVCELEDPTPRDALVLASHLRVAGNLAARRLAERIEKLCHAAH' A
#
# COMPACT_ATOMS: atom_id res chain seq x y z
N MET A 1 6.35 -23.01 6.71
CA MET A 1 6.82 -21.62 6.52
C MET A 1 6.41 -21.22 5.11
N LYS A 2 5.24 -20.58 4.95
CA LYS A 2 4.68 -20.18 3.64
C LYS A 2 3.74 -18.95 3.73
N THR A 3 3.65 -18.32 4.90
CA THR A 3 2.76 -17.19 5.15
C THR A 3 3.40 -15.86 4.76
N GLU A 4 4.72 -15.71 4.94
CA GLU A 4 5.41 -14.43 4.77
C GLU A 4 5.56 -14.03 3.29
N GLU A 5 5.92 -14.98 2.42
CA GLU A 5 6.11 -14.74 0.98
C GLU A 5 4.79 -14.39 0.27
N ASN A 6 3.69 -15.05 0.65
CA ASN A 6 2.38 -14.77 0.06
C ASN A 6 1.80 -13.43 0.53
N GLN A 7 2.15 -12.98 1.74
CA GLN A 7 1.74 -11.67 2.26
C GLN A 7 2.51 -10.53 1.60
N GLN A 8 3.79 -10.74 1.28
CA GLN A 8 4.59 -9.76 0.54
C GLN A 8 4.10 -9.61 -0.91
N ASP A 9 3.80 -10.70 -1.61
CA ASP A 9 3.29 -10.64 -2.99
C ASP A 9 1.92 -9.94 -3.08
N ASP A 10 1.03 -10.20 -2.12
CA ASP A 10 -0.25 -9.49 -1.97
C ASP A 10 -0.04 -7.98 -1.72
N LEU A 11 0.95 -7.62 -0.92
CA LEU A 11 1.28 -6.22 -0.59
C LEU A 11 1.87 -5.50 -1.81
N VAL A 12 2.79 -6.11 -2.55
CA VAL A 12 3.37 -5.57 -3.80
C VAL A 12 2.27 -5.35 -4.84
N SER A 13 1.36 -6.31 -4.99
CA SER A 13 0.22 -6.23 -5.91
C SER A 13 -0.75 -5.09 -5.55
N LEU A 14 -1.04 -4.92 -4.25
CA LEU A 14 -1.86 -3.81 -3.75
C LEU A 14 -1.17 -2.46 -3.92
N TYR A 15 0.15 -2.41 -3.68
CA TYR A 15 0.98 -1.21 -3.84
C TYR A 15 0.96 -0.72 -5.29
N ARG A 16 1.25 -1.60 -6.26
CA ARG A 16 1.19 -1.27 -7.70
C ARG A 16 -0.20 -0.84 -8.14
N SER A 17 -1.24 -1.50 -7.65
CA SER A 17 -2.63 -1.13 -7.97
C SER A 17 -2.98 0.27 -7.45
N ALA A 18 -2.50 0.62 -6.25
CA ALA A 18 -2.67 1.97 -5.71
C ALA A 18 -1.92 3.03 -6.53
N PHE A 19 -0.72 2.74 -7.03
CA PHE A 19 0.00 3.63 -7.94
C PHE A 19 -0.72 3.81 -9.27
N LYS A 20 -1.30 2.74 -9.82
CA LYS A 20 -2.06 2.82 -11.07
C LYS A 20 -3.30 3.70 -10.96
N GLU A 21 -4.04 3.61 -9.85
CA GLU A 21 -5.28 4.36 -9.66
C GLU A 21 -5.08 5.76 -9.05
N PHE A 22 -4.12 5.90 -8.13
CA PHE A 22 -3.93 7.11 -7.33
C PHE A 22 -2.59 7.80 -7.55
N GLY A 23 -1.71 7.23 -8.40
CA GLY A 23 -0.39 7.76 -8.77
C GLY A 23 -0.38 9.25 -9.07
N GLY A 24 -1.20 9.66 -10.04
CA GLY A 24 -1.27 11.04 -10.52
C GLY A 24 -1.99 12.03 -9.59
N ARG A 25 -2.60 11.59 -8.49
CA ARG A 25 -3.37 12.46 -7.56
C ARG A 25 -2.80 12.49 -6.15
N ALA A 26 -2.60 11.32 -5.56
CA ALA A 26 -2.26 11.18 -4.14
C ALA A 26 -0.79 10.80 -3.91
N LEU A 27 -0.12 10.26 -4.94
CA LEU A 27 1.20 9.66 -4.82
C LEU A 27 2.27 10.38 -5.66
N TRP A 28 1.98 11.61 -6.08
CA TRP A 28 2.88 12.42 -6.92
C TRP A 28 4.26 12.71 -6.27
N ASN A 29 4.37 12.57 -4.94
CA ASN A 29 5.60 12.73 -4.17
C ASN A 29 6.17 11.39 -3.63
N VAL A 30 5.63 10.25 -4.05
CA VAL A 30 6.08 8.92 -3.61
C VAL A 30 6.66 8.18 -4.81
N CYS A 31 7.84 7.58 -4.66
CA CYS A 31 8.41 6.73 -5.69
C CYS A 31 7.81 5.33 -5.61
N GLU A 32 7.46 4.75 -6.77
CA GLU A 32 7.09 3.34 -6.85
C GLU A 32 8.33 2.46 -6.55
N LEU A 33 8.21 1.58 -5.57
CA LEU A 33 9.26 0.64 -5.17
C LEU A 33 8.93 -0.76 -5.69
N GLU A 34 9.97 -1.50 -6.10
CA GLU A 34 9.82 -2.87 -6.60
C GLU A 34 9.59 -3.87 -5.45
N ASP A 35 10.23 -3.65 -4.30
CA ASP A 35 10.04 -4.40 -3.06
C ASP A 35 9.68 -3.42 -1.92
N PRO A 36 8.40 -3.01 -1.80
CA PRO A 36 7.97 -2.07 -0.77
C PRO A 36 8.03 -2.76 0.61
N THR A 37 8.72 -2.13 1.56
CA THR A 37 8.70 -2.62 2.94
C THR A 37 7.33 -2.35 3.58
N PRO A 38 6.95 -3.07 4.65
CA PRO A 38 5.71 -2.78 5.39
C PRO A 38 5.64 -1.31 5.83
N ARG A 39 6.78 -0.69 6.12
CA ARG A 39 6.86 0.72 6.50
C ARG A 39 6.53 1.64 5.32
N ASP A 40 7.02 1.35 4.12
CA ASP A 40 6.70 2.11 2.91
C ASP A 40 5.23 2.00 2.55
N ALA A 41 4.64 0.82 2.75
CA ALA A 41 3.22 0.57 2.54
C ALA A 41 2.35 1.39 3.53
N LEU A 42 2.77 1.54 4.80
CA LEU A 42 2.09 2.40 5.76
C LEU A 42 2.19 3.89 5.39
N VAL A 43 3.33 4.35 4.84
CA VAL A 43 3.45 5.72 4.32
C VAL A 43 2.48 5.93 3.15
N LEU A 44 2.38 4.96 2.24
CA LEU A 44 1.41 4.98 1.15
C LEU A 44 -0.03 5.07 1.67
N ALA A 45 -0.38 4.24 2.65
CA ALA A 45 -1.71 4.22 3.26
C ALA A 45 -2.06 5.58 3.86
N SER A 46 -1.11 6.25 4.52
CA SER A 46 -1.30 7.59 5.07
C SER A 46 -1.57 8.63 3.97
N HIS A 47 -0.82 8.61 2.88
CA HIS A 47 -1.04 9.50 1.73
C HIS A 47 -2.40 9.24 1.06
N LEU A 48 -2.77 7.98 0.86
CA LEU A 48 -4.09 7.61 0.33
C LEU A 48 -5.23 8.10 1.22
N ARG A 49 -5.03 8.15 2.53
CA ARG A 49 -6.04 8.60 3.50
C ARG A 49 -6.26 10.11 3.50
N VAL A 50 -5.21 10.88 3.20
CA VAL A 50 -5.22 12.35 3.15
C VAL A 50 -5.60 12.89 1.78
N ALA A 51 -5.01 12.35 0.71
CA ALA A 51 -5.14 12.86 -0.66
C ALA A 51 -6.05 12.01 -1.56
N GLY A 52 -6.48 10.84 -1.10
CA GLY A 52 -7.33 9.93 -1.85
C GLY A 52 -8.84 10.11 -1.62
N ASN A 53 -9.62 9.18 -2.17
CA ASN A 53 -11.08 9.11 -2.05
C ASN A 53 -11.51 7.94 -1.11
N LEU A 54 -12.82 7.64 -1.05
CA LEU A 54 -13.33 6.54 -0.23
C LEU A 54 -12.72 5.18 -0.61
N ALA A 55 -12.43 4.95 -1.91
CA ALA A 55 -11.77 3.74 -2.38
C ALA A 55 -10.29 3.70 -1.93
N ALA A 56 -9.59 4.83 -2.02
CA ALA A 56 -8.22 4.97 -1.49
C ALA A 56 -8.15 4.70 0.02
N ARG A 57 -9.15 5.18 0.79
CA ARG A 57 -9.26 4.87 2.22
C ARG A 57 -9.41 3.38 2.50
N ARG A 58 -10.29 2.69 1.76
CA ARG A 58 -10.44 1.23 1.90
C ARG A 58 -9.16 0.48 1.58
N LEU A 59 -8.41 0.96 0.58
CA LEU A 59 -7.14 0.37 0.16
C LEU A 59 -6.06 0.60 1.25
N ALA A 60 -5.99 1.81 1.80
CA ALA A 60 -5.15 2.14 2.95
C ALA A 60 -5.41 1.22 4.15
N GLU A 61 -6.68 1.06 4.55
CA GLU A 61 -7.06 0.19 5.67
C GLU A 61 -6.65 -1.28 5.44
N ARG A 62 -6.69 -1.74 4.19
CA ARG A 62 -6.27 -3.11 3.83
C ARG A 62 -4.76 -3.29 3.93
N ILE A 63 -3.98 -2.29 3.49
CA ILE A 63 -2.53 -2.26 3.64
C ILE A 63 -2.14 -2.23 5.12
N GLU A 64 -2.79 -1.40 5.92
CA GLU A 64 -2.55 -1.30 7.37
C GLU A 64 -2.81 -2.64 8.07
N LYS A 65 -3.91 -3.33 7.73
CA LYS A 65 -4.21 -4.66 8.28
C LYS A 65 -3.17 -5.71 7.92
N LEU A 66 -2.69 -5.72 6.67
CA LEU A 66 -1.65 -6.66 6.23
C LEU A 66 -0.32 -6.39 6.96
N CYS A 67 0.05 -5.12 7.11
CA CYS A 67 1.25 -4.74 7.84
C CYS A 67 1.15 -5.11 9.33
N HIS A 68 -0.01 -4.90 9.95
CA HIS A 68 -0.24 -5.27 11.35
C HIS A 68 -0.31 -6.79 11.57
N ALA A 69 -0.79 -7.56 10.60
CA ALA A 69 -0.83 -9.02 10.68
C ALA A 69 0.55 -9.67 10.46
N ALA A 70 1.54 -8.92 9.97
CA ALA A 70 2.91 -9.36 9.74
C ALA A 70 3.87 -9.00 10.91
N HIS A 71 3.37 -8.38 11.99
CA HIS A 71 4.11 -8.02 13.20
C HIS A 71 3.75 -8.94 14.36
#